data_AF-A0A349GYU0-F1
#
_entry.id   AF-A0A349GYU0-F1
#
_cell.length_a   1.000
_cell.length_b   1.000
_cell.length_c   1.000
_cell.angle_alpha   90.00
_cell.angle_beta   90.00
_cell.angle_gamma   90.00
#
_symmetry.space_group_name_H-M   'P 1'
#
loop_
_entity.id
_entity.type
_entity.pdbx_description
1 polymer ?
#
loop_
_entity_poly.entity_id
_entity_poly.type
_entity_poly.pdbx_seq_one_letter_code
_entity_poly.pdbx_strand_id
1 'polypeptide(L)'
;MRPKYPRHSVEKALRISRAILEQNAGKACTPKEAAAYLGMKAQGPFNVEVGSGIKYGFLERPESGKIKPTDLARQILRPKNAESALEGYRTAVLQAPDISEVYKHYRGENLPDDVFFKNTIADSFSIPEDSFEDFKQVFVESLQTAQLVNDHTGKLRVLDVSEESSSPEDKDERIKRMGAKVTVHSTDTCFVMQPFAAPLGGYYDKIYKPAIEKAGLQAVRADAEIFATGKIMDQVWRGINSAKVLVAELTSRNPNVFYELGLAHALKKPVVLISSNENDVPFDLHHIRVIYYEMSDPFWGNKLIDKVAENILSALRNPEEAIFRSGDISA
;
A
#
# COMPACT_ATOMS: atom_id res chain seq x y z
N MET A 1 12.32 16.23 -16.09
CA MET A 1 11.23 16.98 -15.41
C MET A 1 11.70 17.27 -13.98
N ARG A 2 11.40 18.42 -13.36
CA ARG A 2 11.80 18.63 -11.95
C ARG A 2 10.92 17.76 -11.04
N PRO A 3 11.49 16.94 -10.13
CA PRO A 3 10.70 16.10 -9.24
C PRO A 3 9.74 16.91 -8.36
N LYS A 4 8.51 16.42 -8.19
CA LYS A 4 7.44 17.15 -7.49
C LYS A 4 7.48 16.89 -5.98
N TYR A 5 8.13 15.85 -5.51
CA TYR A 5 8.28 15.54 -4.09
C TYR A 5 9.00 16.64 -3.26
N PRO A 6 8.76 16.71 -1.93
CA PRO A 6 9.51 17.55 -1.00
C PRO A 6 11.02 17.21 -0.98
N ARG A 7 11.91 18.17 -0.72
CA ARG A 7 13.37 17.92 -0.68
C ARG A 7 13.93 17.75 0.73
N HIS A 8 13.05 17.69 1.71
CA HIS A 8 13.34 17.48 3.11
C HIS A 8 12.33 16.47 3.63
N SER A 9 12.68 15.66 4.62
CA SER A 9 11.70 14.81 5.29
C SER A 9 10.63 15.64 6.03
N VAL A 10 9.51 14.98 6.34
CA VAL A 10 8.33 15.62 6.94
C VAL A 10 8.67 16.40 8.22
N GLU A 11 9.56 15.90 9.07
CA GLU A 11 10.02 16.60 10.27
C GLU A 11 10.91 17.81 9.94
N LYS A 12 11.91 17.61 9.08
CA LYS A 12 12.86 18.66 8.70
C LYS A 12 12.15 19.86 8.04
N ALA A 13 11.08 19.60 7.28
CA ALA A 13 10.29 20.65 6.61
C ALA A 13 9.47 21.56 7.56
N LEU A 14 9.33 21.23 8.85
CA LEU A 14 8.59 22.04 9.83
C LEU A 14 9.40 23.20 10.42
N ARG A 15 10.72 23.21 10.22
CA ARG A 15 11.63 24.17 10.88
C ARG A 15 11.27 25.63 10.60
N ILE A 16 10.91 25.98 9.36
CA ILE A 16 10.43 27.34 9.02
C ILE A 16 9.09 27.65 9.70
N SER A 17 8.13 26.72 9.67
CA SER A 17 6.83 26.92 10.32
C SER A 17 6.97 27.14 11.82
N ARG A 18 7.87 26.40 12.49
CA ARG A 18 8.22 26.57 13.90
C ARG A 18 8.74 27.97 14.17
N ALA A 19 9.73 28.44 13.41
CA ALA A 19 10.30 29.77 13.59
C ALA A 19 9.26 30.89 13.43
N ILE A 20 8.36 30.80 12.45
CA ILE A 20 7.30 31.81 12.27
C ILE A 20 6.28 31.76 13.43
N LEU A 21 5.96 30.57 13.94
CA LEU A 21 5.07 30.42 15.10
C LEU A 21 5.67 31.03 16.37
N GLU A 22 6.95 30.77 16.63
CA GLU A 22 7.65 31.23 17.84
C GLU A 22 7.96 32.73 17.79
N GLN A 23 8.45 33.24 16.66
CA GLN A 23 8.95 34.61 16.54
C GLN A 23 7.90 35.62 16.06
N ASN A 24 6.82 35.17 15.40
CA ASN A 24 5.79 36.04 14.83
C ASN A 24 4.35 35.54 15.09
N ALA A 25 4.16 34.71 16.12
CA ALA A 25 2.85 34.15 16.50
C ALA A 25 2.08 33.50 15.33
N GLY A 26 2.78 33.00 14.31
CA GLY A 26 2.18 32.36 13.14
C GLY A 26 1.52 33.31 12.14
N LYS A 27 1.77 34.62 12.22
CA LYS A 27 1.26 35.60 11.25
C LYS A 27 1.99 35.49 9.92
N ALA A 28 1.32 35.89 8.83
CA ALA A 28 1.91 35.91 7.50
C ALA A 28 3.13 36.85 7.46
N CYS A 29 4.23 36.39 6.88
CA CYS A 29 5.47 37.14 6.74
C CYS A 29 6.12 36.86 5.39
N THR A 30 7.06 37.70 4.99
CA THR A 30 7.86 37.50 3.80
C THR A 30 8.90 36.38 4.03
N PRO A 31 9.37 35.69 2.97
CA PRO A 31 10.49 34.76 3.07
C PRO A 31 11.75 35.36 3.71
N LYS A 32 12.00 36.67 3.53
CA LYS A 32 13.14 37.37 4.14
C LYS A 32 13.01 37.46 5.65
N GLU A 33 11.83 37.84 6.15
CA GLU A 33 11.55 37.89 7.59
C GLU A 33 11.63 36.50 8.20
N ALA A 34 11.02 35.50 7.56
CA ALA A 34 11.08 34.10 8.01
C ALA A 34 12.52 33.56 8.06
N ALA A 35 13.37 33.90 7.10
CA ALA A 35 14.78 33.52 7.12
C ALA A 35 15.54 34.22 8.26
N ALA A 36 15.23 35.49 8.54
CA ALA A 36 15.84 36.24 9.65
C ALA A 36 15.52 35.63 11.01
N TYR A 37 14.31 35.09 11.22
CA TYR A 37 13.94 34.34 12.43
C TYR A 37 14.84 33.13 12.71
N LEU A 38 15.48 32.59 11.68
CA LEU A 38 16.40 31.45 11.73
C LEU A 38 17.88 31.88 11.63
N GLY A 39 18.18 33.18 11.68
CA GLY A 39 19.55 33.69 11.54
C GLY A 39 20.18 33.47 10.17
N MET A 40 19.36 33.34 9.12
CA MET A 40 19.81 32.96 7.78
C MET A 40 19.26 33.88 6.69
N LYS A 41 19.81 33.78 5.47
CA LYS A 41 19.36 34.55 4.31
C LYS A 41 18.34 33.75 3.50
N ALA A 42 17.34 34.43 2.95
CA ALA A 42 16.35 33.85 2.04
C ALA A 42 16.97 33.55 0.65
N GLN A 43 17.78 32.49 0.58
CA GLN A 43 18.51 32.04 -0.61
C GLN A 43 18.07 30.63 -1.04
N GLY A 44 18.78 30.04 -2.02
CA GLY A 44 18.45 28.73 -2.62
C GLY A 44 17.99 27.67 -1.62
N PRO A 45 18.82 27.28 -0.62
CA PRO A 45 18.45 26.26 0.36
C PRO A 45 17.17 26.58 1.14
N PHE A 46 17.03 27.84 1.60
CA PHE A 46 15.82 28.31 2.29
C PHE A 46 14.57 28.19 1.41
N ASN A 47 14.66 28.60 0.15
CA ASN A 47 13.53 28.55 -0.79
C ASN A 47 13.13 27.11 -1.13
N VAL A 48 14.09 26.17 -1.15
CA VAL A 48 13.84 24.73 -1.32
C VAL A 48 13.08 24.17 -0.12
N GLU A 49 13.44 24.58 1.10
CA GLU A 49 12.74 24.20 2.33
C GLU A 49 11.32 24.79 2.39
N VAL A 50 11.13 26.07 2.01
CA VAL A 50 9.79 26.65 1.83
C VAL A 50 8.96 25.81 0.87
N GLY A 51 9.54 25.41 -0.26
CA GLY A 51 8.89 24.53 -1.23
C GLY A 51 8.50 23.17 -0.63
N SER A 52 9.35 22.61 0.23
CA SER A 52 9.08 21.34 0.92
C SER A 52 7.94 21.51 1.94
N GLY A 53 7.96 22.58 2.74
CA GLY A 53 6.90 22.92 3.69
C GLY A 53 5.55 23.15 3.01
N ILE A 54 5.53 23.77 1.82
CA ILE A 54 4.28 23.91 1.04
C ILE A 54 3.77 22.54 0.56
N LYS A 55 4.66 21.67 0.07
CA LYS A 55 4.28 20.33 -0.43
C LYS A 55 3.74 19.41 0.65
N TYR A 56 4.24 19.52 1.89
CA TYR A 56 3.66 18.83 3.05
C TYR A 56 2.45 19.54 3.65
N GLY A 57 2.05 20.71 3.13
CA GLY A 57 0.94 21.51 3.65
C GLY A 57 1.22 22.21 4.98
N PHE A 58 2.47 22.42 5.36
CA PHE A 58 2.87 23.17 6.55
C PHE A 58 2.91 24.68 6.36
N LEU A 59 3.10 25.11 5.11
CA LEU A 59 3.13 26.52 4.72
C LEU A 59 2.14 26.76 3.59
N GLU A 60 1.47 27.91 3.65
CA GLU A 60 0.61 28.42 2.58
C GLU A 60 1.10 29.78 2.11
N ARG A 61 0.65 30.21 0.92
CA ARG A 61 0.88 31.55 0.37
C ARG A 61 -0.44 32.32 0.42
N PRO A 62 -0.75 33.02 1.53
CA PRO A 62 -2.02 33.72 1.68
C PRO A 62 -2.14 34.92 0.72
N GLU A 63 -1.00 35.49 0.31
CA GLU A 63 -0.91 36.56 -0.67
C GLU A 63 0.46 36.52 -1.36
N SER A 64 0.59 37.25 -2.47
CA SER A 64 1.84 37.30 -3.24
C SER A 64 3.02 37.72 -2.36
N GLY A 65 4.10 36.94 -2.38
CA GLY A 65 5.32 37.25 -1.65
C GLY A 65 5.29 36.94 -0.15
N LYS A 66 4.19 36.41 0.42
CA LYS A 66 4.14 35.99 1.82
C LYS A 66 3.99 34.48 1.99
N ILE A 67 4.42 34.00 3.14
CA ILE A 67 4.22 32.63 3.64
C ILE A 67 3.63 32.66 5.04
N LYS A 68 2.88 31.62 5.39
CA LYS A 68 2.22 31.49 6.69
C LYS A 68 2.12 30.02 7.11
N PRO A 69 2.35 29.67 8.38
CA PRO A 69 2.05 28.33 8.91
C PRO A 69 0.55 28.01 8.85
N THR A 70 0.23 26.82 8.36
CA THR A 70 -1.12 26.28 8.30
C THR A 70 -1.57 25.74 9.66
N ASP A 71 -2.86 25.36 9.78
CA ASP A 71 -3.36 24.68 10.97
C ASP A 71 -2.74 23.30 11.16
N LEU A 72 -2.40 22.60 10.07
CA LEU A 72 -1.67 21.34 10.12
C LEU A 72 -0.28 21.51 10.77
N ALA A 73 0.46 22.56 10.42
CA ALA A 73 1.71 22.87 11.09
C ALA A 73 1.51 23.18 12.58
N ARG A 74 0.44 23.92 12.94
CA ARG A 74 0.11 24.20 14.35
C ARG A 74 -0.24 22.93 15.12
N GLN A 75 -1.02 22.02 14.52
CA GLN A 75 -1.39 20.73 15.10
C GLN A 75 -0.15 19.92 15.47
N ILE A 76 0.86 19.85 14.59
CA ILE A 76 2.08 19.09 14.83
C ILE A 76 3.00 19.79 15.84
N LEU A 77 3.16 21.11 15.73
CA LEU A 77 4.12 21.87 16.54
C LEU A 77 3.60 22.25 17.93
N ARG A 78 2.28 22.31 18.10
CA ARG A 78 1.60 22.62 19.37
C ARG A 78 0.42 21.66 19.58
N PRO A 79 0.68 20.34 19.67
CA PRO A 79 -0.37 19.34 19.74
C PRO A 79 -1.09 19.38 21.10
N LYS A 80 -2.37 19.01 21.11
CA LYS A 80 -3.14 18.86 22.36
C LYS A 80 -2.80 17.56 23.09
N ASN A 81 -2.34 16.54 22.36
CA ASN A 81 -1.89 15.23 22.85
C ASN A 81 -0.94 14.59 21.82
N ALA A 82 -0.24 13.51 22.19
CA ALA A 82 0.75 12.87 21.30
C ALA A 82 0.13 12.30 20.01
N GLU A 83 -1.10 11.80 20.09
CA GLU A 83 -1.85 11.23 18.96
C GLU A 83 -2.12 12.29 17.88
N SER A 84 -2.50 13.50 18.29
CA SER A 84 -2.78 14.63 17.38
C SER A 84 -1.56 15.06 16.56
N ALA A 85 -0.34 14.99 17.13
CA ALA A 85 0.88 15.27 16.38
C ALA A 85 1.15 14.19 15.32
N LEU A 86 0.97 12.92 15.69
CA LEU A 86 1.16 11.77 14.81
C LEU A 86 0.16 11.80 13.63
N GLU A 87 -1.11 12.08 13.90
CA GLU A 87 -2.13 12.31 12.86
C GLU A 87 -1.74 13.42 11.89
N GLY A 88 -1.15 14.50 12.41
CA GLY A 88 -0.65 15.60 11.61
C GLY A 88 0.49 15.18 10.68
N TYR A 89 1.46 14.40 11.18
CA TYR A 89 2.52 13.83 10.36
C TYR A 89 1.99 12.88 9.29
N ARG A 90 1.06 11.97 9.64
CA ARG A 90 0.39 11.07 8.69
C ARG A 90 -0.32 11.86 7.59
N THR A 91 -1.11 12.87 7.96
CA THR A 91 -1.81 13.75 7.01
C THR A 91 -0.83 14.44 6.05
N ALA A 92 0.27 14.98 6.58
CA ALA A 92 1.29 15.64 5.77
C ALA A 92 1.95 14.70 4.74
N VAL A 93 2.28 13.48 5.15
CA VAL A 93 2.85 12.47 4.24
C VAL A 93 1.84 12.06 3.16
N LEU A 94 0.58 11.83 3.54
CA LEU A 94 -0.48 11.37 2.63
C LEU A 94 -0.95 12.42 1.61
N GLN A 95 -0.62 13.70 1.81
CA GLN A 95 -0.87 14.76 0.82
C GLN A 95 0.37 15.19 0.03
N ALA A 96 1.57 14.78 0.45
CA ALA A 96 2.81 15.18 -0.21
C ALA A 96 2.89 14.60 -1.62
N PRO A 97 3.11 15.42 -2.67
CA PRO A 97 3.25 14.94 -4.05
C PRO A 97 4.36 13.90 -4.19
N ASP A 98 4.11 12.93 -5.07
CA ASP A 98 4.89 11.70 -5.32
C ASP A 98 5.07 10.79 -4.08
N ILE A 99 5.36 11.32 -2.89
CA ILE A 99 5.44 10.53 -1.64
C ILE A 99 4.11 9.81 -1.39
N SER A 100 2.98 10.50 -1.50
CA SER A 100 1.65 9.90 -1.31
C SER A 100 1.37 8.79 -2.32
N GLU A 101 1.77 8.96 -3.58
CA GLU A 101 1.53 7.98 -4.63
C GLU A 101 2.41 6.73 -4.45
N VAL A 102 3.68 6.92 -4.09
CA VAL A 102 4.59 5.81 -3.77
C VAL A 102 4.14 5.09 -2.50
N TYR A 103 3.71 5.81 -1.46
CA TYR A 103 3.11 5.20 -0.27
C TYR A 103 1.89 4.36 -0.64
N LYS A 104 0.95 4.88 -1.45
CA LYS A 104 -0.26 4.15 -1.87
C LYS A 104 0.05 2.89 -2.66
N HIS A 105 1.14 2.89 -3.43
CA HIS A 105 1.58 1.73 -4.21
C HIS A 105 2.14 0.63 -3.31
N TYR A 106 2.93 0.99 -2.29
CA TYR A 106 3.56 0.01 -1.39
C TYR A 106 2.80 -0.23 -0.08
N ARG A 107 1.69 0.47 0.22
CA ARG A 107 0.95 0.30 1.48
C ARG A 107 0.55 -1.16 1.70
N GLY A 108 0.86 -1.68 2.88
CA GLY A 108 0.65 -3.08 3.25
C GLY A 108 1.78 -4.04 2.85
N GLU A 109 2.72 -3.59 2.00
CA GLU A 109 3.80 -4.37 1.41
C GLU A 109 5.17 -4.04 2.03
N ASN A 110 6.16 -4.90 1.79
CA ASN A 110 7.56 -4.59 2.05
C ASN A 110 8.11 -3.72 0.91
N LEU A 111 8.93 -2.72 1.25
CA LEU A 111 9.73 -2.03 0.25
C LEU A 111 10.71 -3.04 -0.37
N PRO A 112 10.82 -3.06 -1.71
CA PRO A 112 11.75 -3.95 -2.38
C PRO A 112 13.21 -3.50 -2.15
N ASP A 113 14.16 -4.29 -2.62
CA ASP A 113 15.57 -3.86 -2.62
C ASP A 113 15.79 -2.63 -3.51
N ASP A 114 16.97 -2.02 -3.35
CA ASP A 114 17.29 -0.73 -3.98
C ASP A 114 17.25 -0.79 -5.50
N VAL A 115 17.58 -1.94 -6.11
CA VAL A 115 17.57 -2.09 -7.57
C VAL A 115 16.14 -2.02 -8.08
N PHE A 116 15.25 -2.83 -7.52
CA PHE A 116 13.85 -2.84 -7.93
C PHE A 116 13.12 -1.56 -7.52
N PHE A 117 13.41 -1.02 -6.33
CA PHE A 117 12.79 0.20 -5.88
C PHE A 117 13.15 1.36 -6.81
N LYS A 118 14.43 1.50 -7.18
CA LYS A 118 14.89 2.52 -8.11
C LYS A 118 14.21 2.43 -9.47
N ASN A 119 14.09 1.24 -10.03
CA ASN A 119 13.43 1.04 -11.33
C ASN A 119 11.95 1.44 -11.27
N THR A 120 11.22 1.01 -10.25
CA THR A 120 9.80 1.38 -10.09
C THR A 120 9.63 2.90 -9.90
N ILE A 121 10.51 3.54 -9.13
CA ILE A 121 10.50 4.99 -8.93
C ILE A 121 10.72 5.76 -10.25
N ALA A 122 11.60 5.27 -11.12
CA ALA A 122 11.82 5.84 -12.43
C ALA A 122 10.65 5.60 -13.39
N ASP A 123 10.25 4.34 -13.55
CA ASP A 123 9.30 3.92 -14.60
C ASP A 123 7.86 4.31 -14.27
N SER A 124 7.41 4.03 -13.03
CA SER A 124 6.01 4.20 -12.63
C SER A 124 5.70 5.60 -12.09
N PHE A 125 6.69 6.25 -11.47
CA PHE A 125 6.50 7.56 -10.81
C PHE A 125 7.21 8.71 -11.53
N SER A 126 7.95 8.42 -12.61
CA SER A 126 8.68 9.44 -13.40
C SER A 126 9.64 10.29 -12.56
N ILE A 127 10.19 9.72 -11.49
CA ILE A 127 11.23 10.34 -10.67
C ILE A 127 12.59 9.93 -11.26
N PRO A 128 13.43 10.87 -11.71
CA PRO A 128 14.73 10.56 -12.30
C PRO A 128 15.61 9.68 -11.42
N GLU A 129 16.30 8.71 -12.05
CA GLU A 129 17.20 7.78 -11.37
C GLU A 129 18.31 8.47 -10.56
N ASP A 130 18.79 9.61 -11.02
CA ASP A 130 19.83 10.41 -10.34
C ASP A 130 19.33 11.04 -9.03
N SER A 131 18.02 11.10 -8.83
CA SER A 131 17.35 11.62 -7.65
C SER A 131 16.92 10.51 -6.68
N PHE A 132 17.19 9.24 -7.00
CA PHE A 132 16.70 8.09 -6.23
C PHE A 132 17.17 8.11 -4.77
N GLU A 133 18.47 8.31 -4.52
CA GLU A 133 19.00 8.29 -3.15
C GLU A 133 18.36 9.38 -2.29
N ASP A 134 18.29 10.61 -2.81
CA ASP A 134 17.62 11.72 -2.14
C ASP A 134 16.13 11.46 -1.91
N PHE A 135 15.44 10.89 -2.91
CA PHE A 135 14.04 10.52 -2.80
C PHE A 135 13.82 9.46 -1.73
N LYS A 136 14.57 8.35 -1.78
CA LYS A 136 14.49 7.24 -0.84
C LYS A 136 14.73 7.72 0.58
N GLN A 137 15.76 8.56 0.79
CA GLN A 137 16.02 9.12 2.11
C GLN A 137 14.84 9.95 2.62
N VAL A 138 14.34 10.90 1.82
CA VAL A 138 13.19 11.74 2.20
C VAL A 138 11.94 10.89 2.46
N PHE A 139 11.68 9.91 1.62
CA PHE A 139 10.52 9.02 1.70
C PHE A 139 10.59 8.19 2.98
N VAL A 140 11.67 7.45 3.22
CA VAL A 140 11.83 6.58 4.38
C VAL A 140 11.82 7.38 5.69
N GLU A 141 12.59 8.46 5.79
CA GLU A 141 12.58 9.33 6.98
C GLU A 141 11.16 9.87 7.26
N SER A 142 10.43 10.26 6.22
CA SER A 142 9.05 10.78 6.39
C SER A 142 8.07 9.73 6.87
N LEU A 143 8.14 8.51 6.31
CA LEU A 143 7.30 7.40 6.73
C LEU A 143 7.62 6.97 8.16
N GLN A 144 8.90 6.97 8.56
CA GLN A 144 9.33 6.68 9.93
C GLN A 144 8.78 7.70 10.93
N THR A 145 8.92 9.01 10.67
CA THR A 145 8.35 10.05 11.53
C THR A 145 6.83 9.91 11.68
N ALA A 146 6.14 9.54 10.59
CA ALA A 146 4.69 9.37 10.59
C ALA A 146 4.21 7.99 11.11
N GLN A 147 5.12 7.12 11.54
CA GLN A 147 4.85 5.72 11.91
C GLN A 147 4.01 5.00 10.84
N LEU A 148 4.41 5.17 9.58
CA LEU A 148 3.83 4.54 8.40
C LEU A 148 4.71 3.39 7.87
N VAL A 149 5.76 3.05 8.59
CA VAL A 149 6.67 1.95 8.24
C VAL A 149 7.18 1.29 9.50
N ASN A 150 7.31 -0.03 9.47
CA ASN A 150 7.99 -0.81 10.50
C ASN A 150 9.19 -1.55 9.89
N ASP A 151 10.24 -1.74 10.68
CA ASP A 151 11.33 -2.65 10.31
C ASP A 151 10.94 -4.08 10.73
N HIS A 152 10.68 -4.94 9.75
CA HIS A 152 10.45 -6.35 9.98
C HIS A 152 11.59 -7.13 9.36
N THR A 153 12.40 -7.79 10.20
CA THR A 153 13.47 -8.69 9.75
C THR A 153 14.48 -8.07 8.77
N GLY A 154 14.74 -6.75 8.86
CA GLY A 154 15.67 -6.04 7.98
C GLY A 154 15.03 -5.52 6.68
N LYS A 155 13.71 -5.64 6.53
CA LYS A 155 12.93 -5.06 5.43
C LYS A 155 11.93 -4.06 5.98
N LEU A 156 11.82 -2.92 5.32
CA LEU A 156 10.89 -1.85 5.69
C LEU A 156 9.50 -2.17 5.15
N ARG A 157 8.55 -2.48 6.04
CA ARG A 157 7.15 -2.72 5.69
C ARG A 157 6.32 -1.45 5.80
N VAL A 158 5.70 -1.02 4.71
CA VAL A 158 4.80 0.14 4.70
C VAL A 158 3.46 -0.26 5.32
N LEU A 159 3.06 0.45 6.36
CA LEU A 159 1.83 0.19 7.10
C LEU A 159 0.64 0.83 6.40
N ASP A 160 -0.51 0.16 6.42
CA ASP A 160 -1.77 0.75 5.98
C ASP A 160 -2.52 1.35 7.18
N VAL A 161 -2.29 2.63 7.45
CA VAL A 161 -3.02 3.36 8.50
C VAL A 161 -4.32 4.00 7.98
N SER A 162 -4.59 3.92 6.68
CA SER A 162 -5.89 4.35 6.15
C SER A 162 -7.01 3.44 6.62
N GLU A 163 -6.68 2.20 7.01
CA GLU A 163 -7.61 1.24 7.60
C GLU A 163 -7.98 1.51 9.07
N GLU A 164 -7.15 2.24 9.82
CA GLU A 164 -7.40 2.54 11.25
C GLU A 164 -8.40 3.70 11.44
N SER A 165 -8.56 4.56 10.43
CA SER A 165 -9.42 5.75 10.46
C SER A 165 -10.67 5.64 9.58
N SER A 166 -10.71 4.70 8.65
CA SER A 166 -11.91 4.41 7.85
C SER A 166 -12.92 3.62 8.67
N SER A 167 -14.15 4.11 8.77
CA SER A 167 -15.22 3.29 9.36
C SER A 167 -15.50 2.06 8.49
N PRO A 168 -16.10 0.99 9.04
CA PRO A 168 -16.55 -0.15 8.23
C PRO A 168 -17.44 0.28 7.05
N GLU A 169 -18.26 1.33 7.21
CA GLU A 169 -19.09 1.85 6.13
C GLU A 169 -18.24 2.43 4.97
N ASP A 170 -17.17 3.17 5.28
CA ASP A 170 -16.28 3.74 4.26
C ASP A 170 -15.58 2.66 3.42
N LYS A 171 -15.17 1.56 4.07
CA LYS A 171 -14.55 0.41 3.40
C LYS A 171 -15.53 -0.29 2.46
N ASP A 172 -16.76 -0.51 2.93
CA ASP A 172 -17.82 -1.11 2.12
C ASP A 172 -18.18 -0.24 0.91
N GLU A 173 -18.27 1.08 1.09
CA GLU A 173 -18.48 2.00 -0.02
C GLU A 173 -17.33 1.96 -1.03
N ARG A 174 -16.08 1.92 -0.57
CA ARG A 174 -14.92 1.83 -1.45
C ARG A 174 -14.95 0.55 -2.28
N ILE A 175 -15.22 -0.59 -1.66
CA ILE A 175 -15.33 -1.88 -2.36
C ILE A 175 -16.49 -1.85 -3.36
N LYS A 176 -17.65 -1.29 -3.00
CA LYS A 176 -18.77 -1.08 -3.94
C LYS A 176 -18.37 -0.21 -5.14
N ARG A 177 -17.65 0.90 -4.92
CA ARG A 177 -17.16 1.79 -6.00
C ARG A 177 -16.14 1.08 -6.90
N MET A 178 -15.30 0.20 -6.35
CA MET A 178 -14.38 -0.63 -7.13
C MET A 178 -15.16 -1.67 -7.94
N GLY A 179 -16.13 -2.36 -7.33
CA GLY A 179 -16.99 -3.35 -7.97
C GLY A 179 -17.80 -2.76 -9.13
N ALA A 180 -18.30 -1.53 -9.00
CA ALA A 180 -19.01 -0.83 -10.07
C ALA A 180 -18.18 -0.60 -11.34
N LYS A 181 -16.84 -0.66 -11.25
CA LYS A 181 -15.92 -0.50 -12.38
C LYS A 181 -15.52 -1.84 -13.03
N VAL A 182 -16.01 -2.96 -12.51
CA VAL A 182 -15.68 -4.31 -12.98
C VAL A 182 -16.98 -5.01 -13.38
N THR A 183 -17.00 -5.64 -14.56
CA THR A 183 -18.15 -6.47 -14.96
C THR A 183 -18.05 -7.82 -14.26
N VAL A 184 -18.81 -7.99 -13.17
CA VAL A 184 -18.94 -9.26 -12.42
C VAL A 184 -20.36 -9.77 -12.56
N HIS A 185 -20.52 -11.01 -13.00
CA HIS A 185 -21.81 -11.71 -13.05
C HIS A 185 -22.00 -12.56 -11.80
N SER A 186 -23.24 -12.78 -11.39
CA SER A 186 -23.56 -13.62 -10.22
C SER A 186 -23.14 -15.08 -10.37
N THR A 187 -22.83 -15.52 -11.59
CA THR A 187 -22.29 -16.86 -11.92
C THR A 187 -20.77 -16.91 -11.98
N ASP A 188 -20.08 -15.77 -11.88
CA ASP A 188 -18.62 -15.73 -11.88
C ASP A 188 -18.09 -16.31 -10.57
N THR A 189 -17.13 -17.22 -10.67
CA THR A 189 -16.55 -17.92 -9.52
C THR A 189 -15.14 -17.44 -9.21
N CYS A 190 -14.77 -17.48 -7.93
CA CYS A 190 -13.40 -17.40 -7.46
C CYS A 190 -13.01 -18.73 -6.81
N PHE A 191 -11.95 -19.36 -7.31
CA PHE A 191 -11.47 -20.64 -6.79
C PHE A 191 -10.39 -20.43 -5.72
N VAL A 192 -10.53 -21.10 -4.58
CA VAL A 192 -9.63 -20.95 -3.43
C VAL A 192 -8.72 -22.18 -3.30
N MET A 193 -7.43 -21.94 -3.44
CA MET A 193 -6.34 -22.90 -3.25
C MET A 193 -5.73 -22.65 -1.87
N GLN A 194 -5.91 -23.57 -0.93
CA GLN A 194 -5.43 -23.41 0.45
C GLN A 194 -5.11 -24.75 1.11
N PRO A 195 -4.31 -24.76 2.20
CA PRO A 195 -4.14 -25.95 3.02
C PRO A 195 -5.44 -26.33 3.75
N PHE A 196 -5.80 -27.61 3.75
CA PHE A 196 -7.01 -28.10 4.44
C PHE A 196 -6.85 -28.25 5.95
N ALA A 197 -5.62 -28.42 6.42
CA ALA A 197 -5.35 -28.63 7.84
C ALA A 197 -5.60 -27.34 8.64
N ALA A 198 -6.07 -27.50 9.88
CA ALA A 198 -6.17 -26.39 10.81
C ALA A 198 -4.77 -25.78 11.10
N PRO A 199 -4.67 -24.46 11.31
CA PRO A 199 -5.77 -23.49 11.36
C PRO A 199 -6.24 -23.00 9.97
N LEU A 200 -5.42 -23.14 8.93
CA LEU A 200 -5.62 -22.54 7.61
C LEU A 200 -6.90 -23.02 6.91
N GLY A 201 -7.26 -24.29 7.04
CA GLY A 201 -8.50 -24.82 6.44
C GLY A 201 -9.78 -24.15 6.95
N GLY A 202 -9.75 -23.56 8.14
CA GLY A 202 -10.85 -22.78 8.70
C GLY A 202 -10.95 -21.36 8.12
N TYR A 203 -9.96 -20.89 7.37
CA TYR A 203 -9.94 -19.53 6.80
C TYR A 203 -10.85 -19.41 5.59
N TYR A 204 -11.21 -20.52 4.93
CA TYR A 204 -12.23 -20.49 3.88
C TYR A 204 -13.54 -19.84 4.34
N ASP A 205 -14.19 -20.40 5.35
CA ASP A 205 -15.50 -19.90 5.81
C ASP A 205 -15.38 -18.57 6.53
N LYS A 206 -14.26 -18.34 7.21
CA LYS A 206 -14.06 -17.15 8.05
C LYS A 206 -13.54 -15.93 7.30
N ILE A 207 -12.80 -16.12 6.21
CA ILE A 207 -12.04 -15.08 5.52
C ILE A 207 -12.33 -15.09 4.03
N TYR A 208 -11.95 -16.15 3.31
CA TYR A 208 -11.93 -16.10 1.85
C TYR A 208 -13.33 -16.08 1.24
N LYS A 209 -14.26 -16.90 1.74
CA LYS A 209 -15.65 -16.89 1.27
C LYS A 209 -16.31 -15.53 1.50
N PRO A 210 -16.28 -14.94 2.71
CA PRO A 210 -16.78 -13.57 2.92
C PRO A 210 -16.12 -12.53 1.99
N ALA A 211 -14.81 -12.60 1.78
CA ALA A 211 -14.10 -11.66 0.92
C ALA A 211 -14.51 -11.76 -0.56
N ILE A 212 -14.66 -12.99 -1.05
CA ILE A 212 -15.07 -13.29 -2.42
C ILE A 212 -16.51 -12.84 -2.66
N GLU A 213 -17.41 -13.14 -1.72
CA GLU A 213 -18.81 -12.70 -1.78
C GLU A 213 -18.92 -11.18 -1.71
N LYS A 214 -18.07 -10.53 -0.91
CA LYS A 214 -17.95 -9.07 -0.84
C LYS A 214 -17.48 -8.44 -2.15
N ALA A 215 -16.67 -9.15 -2.94
CA ALA A 215 -16.29 -8.76 -4.29
C ALA A 215 -17.35 -9.12 -5.37
N GLY A 216 -18.45 -9.79 -4.98
CA GLY A 216 -19.57 -10.11 -5.86
C GLY A 216 -19.44 -11.44 -6.62
N LEU A 217 -18.51 -12.31 -6.26
CA LEU A 217 -18.31 -13.62 -6.90
C LEU A 217 -18.81 -14.77 -6.01
N GLN A 218 -18.95 -15.96 -6.59
CA GLN A 218 -19.19 -17.20 -5.86
C GLN A 218 -17.86 -17.85 -5.43
N ALA A 219 -17.69 -18.11 -4.14
CA ALA A 219 -16.53 -18.81 -3.62
C ALA A 219 -16.62 -20.32 -3.91
N VAL A 220 -15.55 -20.88 -4.46
CA VAL A 220 -15.43 -22.32 -4.73
C VAL A 220 -14.15 -22.85 -4.09
N ARG A 221 -14.25 -23.96 -3.36
CA ARG A 221 -13.12 -24.75 -2.86
C ARG A 221 -13.34 -26.20 -3.28
N ALA A 222 -12.24 -26.92 -3.56
CA ALA A 222 -12.31 -28.31 -4.04
C ALA A 222 -12.90 -29.31 -3.03
N ASP A 223 -13.24 -28.90 -1.79
CA ASP A 223 -13.58 -29.82 -0.72
C ASP A 223 -15.07 -30.11 -0.50
N ALA A 224 -15.97 -29.36 -1.13
CA ALA A 224 -17.41 -29.54 -0.93
C ALA A 224 -17.92 -30.93 -1.33
N GLU A 225 -17.18 -31.69 -2.14
CA GLU A 225 -17.60 -33.01 -2.68
C GLU A 225 -16.50 -34.11 -2.60
N ILE A 226 -15.58 -34.05 -1.62
CA ILE A 226 -14.41 -34.96 -1.51
C ILE A 226 -14.76 -36.45 -1.32
N PHE A 227 -16.01 -36.81 -1.01
CA PHE A 227 -16.37 -38.21 -0.76
C PHE A 227 -16.66 -39.06 -2.00
N ALA A 228 -16.65 -38.49 -3.21
CA ALA A 228 -16.80 -39.26 -4.44
C ALA A 228 -15.43 -39.73 -4.95
N THR A 229 -15.17 -41.03 -4.88
CA THR A 229 -13.99 -41.72 -5.37
C THR A 229 -13.87 -41.57 -6.90
N GLY A 230 -13.30 -40.46 -7.37
CA GLY A 230 -13.12 -40.16 -8.79
C GLY A 230 -12.39 -38.84 -9.05
N LYS A 231 -11.05 -38.86 -8.95
CA LYS A 231 -10.07 -37.85 -9.40
C LYS A 231 -10.25 -36.43 -8.83
N ILE A 232 -9.75 -36.22 -7.61
CA ILE A 232 -9.56 -34.91 -6.96
C ILE A 232 -8.96 -33.87 -7.94
N MET A 233 -8.00 -34.30 -8.76
CA MET A 233 -7.36 -33.42 -9.75
C MET A 233 -8.29 -32.91 -10.85
N ASP A 234 -9.31 -33.67 -11.26
CA ASP A 234 -10.25 -33.22 -12.29
C ASP A 234 -11.16 -32.11 -11.73
N GLN A 235 -11.52 -32.19 -10.44
CA GLN A 235 -12.30 -31.15 -9.76
C GLN A 235 -11.47 -29.87 -9.60
N VAL A 236 -10.23 -30.00 -9.15
CA VAL A 236 -9.27 -28.89 -9.05
C VAL A 236 -9.08 -28.22 -10.41
N TRP A 237 -8.81 -29.00 -11.46
CA TRP A 237 -8.66 -28.48 -12.82
C TRP A 237 -9.92 -27.74 -13.30
N ARG A 238 -11.11 -28.32 -13.11
CA ARG A 238 -12.38 -27.66 -13.45
C ARG A 238 -12.60 -26.38 -12.65
N GLY A 239 -12.26 -26.38 -11.37
CA GLY A 239 -12.34 -25.21 -10.49
C GLY A 239 -11.45 -24.08 -10.99
N ILE A 240 -10.17 -24.37 -11.21
CA ILE A 240 -9.19 -23.41 -11.75
C ILE A 240 -9.63 -22.90 -13.12
N ASN A 241 -10.04 -23.79 -14.03
CA ASN A 241 -10.37 -23.44 -15.39
C ASN A 241 -11.67 -22.61 -15.50
N SER A 242 -12.67 -22.90 -14.66
CA SER A 242 -13.95 -22.17 -14.67
C SER A 242 -13.90 -20.83 -13.92
N ALA A 243 -12.99 -20.69 -12.95
CA ALA A 243 -12.86 -19.47 -12.17
C ALA A 243 -12.37 -18.28 -13.00
N LYS A 244 -12.92 -17.11 -12.68
CA LYS A 244 -12.53 -15.83 -13.28
C LYS A 244 -11.25 -15.27 -12.64
N VAL A 245 -11.06 -15.59 -11.36
CA VAL A 245 -9.92 -15.21 -10.53
C VAL A 245 -9.71 -16.28 -9.46
N LEU A 246 -8.49 -16.40 -8.95
CA LEU A 246 -8.14 -17.38 -7.92
C LEU A 246 -7.56 -16.69 -6.69
N VAL A 247 -7.66 -17.36 -5.55
CA VAL A 247 -6.98 -17.00 -4.31
C VAL A 247 -6.06 -18.16 -3.91
N ALA A 248 -4.80 -17.87 -3.60
CA ALA A 248 -3.81 -18.86 -3.18
C ALA A 248 -3.24 -18.54 -1.80
N GLU A 249 -3.45 -19.43 -0.83
CA GLU A 249 -2.88 -19.32 0.52
C GLU A 249 -1.56 -20.08 0.63
N LEU A 250 -0.45 -19.35 0.63
CA LEU A 250 0.91 -19.89 0.54
C LEU A 250 1.55 -20.15 1.91
N THR A 251 0.91 -19.74 3.02
CA THR A 251 1.43 -20.00 4.37
C THR A 251 1.72 -21.48 4.58
N SER A 252 2.82 -21.79 5.27
CA SER A 252 3.36 -23.13 5.53
C SER A 252 3.91 -23.88 4.32
N ARG A 253 4.03 -23.21 3.17
CA ARG A 253 4.60 -23.76 1.92
C ARG A 253 3.95 -25.06 1.46
N ASN A 254 2.63 -25.13 1.48
CA ASN A 254 1.93 -26.38 1.16
C ASN A 254 2.17 -26.80 -0.31
N PRO A 255 2.74 -27.99 -0.56
CA PRO A 255 3.08 -28.43 -1.93
C PRO A 255 1.88 -28.54 -2.87
N ASN A 256 0.69 -28.88 -2.34
CA ASN A 256 -0.51 -29.00 -3.17
C ASN A 256 -0.96 -27.63 -3.66
N VAL A 257 -0.92 -26.60 -2.80
CA VAL A 257 -1.28 -25.24 -3.20
C VAL A 257 -0.32 -24.72 -4.27
N PHE A 258 0.98 -24.98 -4.15
CA PHE A 258 1.93 -24.61 -5.22
C PHE A 258 1.72 -25.37 -6.52
N TYR A 259 1.34 -26.64 -6.45
CA TYR A 259 1.00 -27.42 -7.63
C TYR A 259 -0.22 -26.83 -8.35
N GLU A 260 -1.28 -26.52 -7.60
CA GLU A 260 -2.49 -25.85 -8.12
C GLU A 260 -2.17 -24.46 -8.69
N LEU A 261 -1.34 -23.69 -8.01
CA LEU A 261 -0.86 -22.39 -8.46
C LEU A 261 -0.10 -22.51 -9.79
N GLY A 262 0.76 -23.51 -9.94
CA GLY A 262 1.45 -23.80 -11.19
C GLY A 262 0.49 -24.08 -12.36
N LEU A 263 -0.58 -24.84 -12.11
CA LEU A 263 -1.64 -25.07 -13.11
C LEU A 263 -2.39 -23.78 -13.46
N ALA A 264 -2.70 -22.95 -12.46
CA ALA A 264 -3.35 -21.65 -12.68
C ALA A 264 -2.48 -20.70 -13.51
N HIS A 265 -1.17 -20.65 -13.25
CA HIS A 265 -0.20 -19.89 -14.03
C HIS A 265 -0.08 -20.39 -15.47
N ALA A 266 -0.03 -21.71 -15.68
CA ALA A 266 -0.01 -22.29 -17.02
C ALA A 266 -1.27 -21.91 -17.83
N LEU A 267 -2.42 -21.79 -17.16
CA LEU A 267 -3.69 -21.33 -17.75
C LEU A 267 -3.82 -19.79 -17.83
N LYS A 268 -2.78 -19.04 -17.43
CA LYS A 268 -2.77 -17.57 -17.39
C LYS A 268 -3.97 -17.00 -16.63
N LYS A 269 -4.36 -17.66 -15.55
CA LYS A 269 -5.43 -17.17 -14.68
C LYS A 269 -4.90 -16.09 -13.73
N PRO A 270 -5.66 -15.03 -13.45
CA PRO A 270 -5.28 -14.06 -12.44
C PRO A 270 -5.39 -14.68 -11.04
N VAL A 271 -4.35 -14.54 -10.22
CA VAL A 271 -4.28 -15.11 -8.88
C VAL A 271 -3.93 -14.05 -7.85
N VAL A 272 -4.72 -13.95 -6.79
CA VAL A 272 -4.41 -13.17 -5.58
C VAL A 272 -3.63 -14.08 -4.63
N LEU A 273 -2.35 -13.79 -4.45
CA LEU A 273 -1.48 -14.54 -3.55
C LEU A 273 -1.59 -13.99 -2.12
N ILE A 274 -1.58 -14.89 -1.14
CA ILE A 274 -1.71 -14.55 0.28
C ILE A 274 -0.70 -15.37 1.06
N SER A 275 -0.08 -14.77 2.08
CA SER A 275 0.75 -15.49 3.03
C SER A 275 0.82 -14.78 4.38
N SER A 276 1.06 -15.52 5.46
CA SER A 276 1.30 -14.93 6.78
C SER A 276 2.73 -14.37 6.92
N ASN A 277 3.64 -14.73 6.02
CA ASN A 277 5.04 -14.32 6.07
C ASN A 277 5.73 -14.45 4.72
N GLU A 278 6.74 -13.60 4.47
CA GLU A 278 7.47 -13.58 3.19
C GLU A 278 8.29 -14.84 2.94
N ASN A 279 8.80 -15.48 4.01
CA ASN A 279 9.64 -16.67 3.88
C ASN A 279 8.88 -17.83 3.22
N ASP A 280 7.56 -17.90 3.35
CA ASP A 280 6.78 -18.96 2.72
C ASP A 280 6.58 -18.78 1.21
N VAL A 281 6.95 -17.61 0.67
CA VAL A 281 6.80 -17.31 -0.75
C VAL A 281 8.14 -17.56 -1.48
N PRO A 282 8.20 -18.49 -2.44
CA PRO A 282 9.37 -18.68 -3.30
C PRO A 282 9.77 -17.41 -4.05
N PHE A 283 11.06 -17.22 -4.26
CA PHE A 283 11.61 -16.05 -4.97
C PHE A 283 11.00 -15.83 -6.35
N ASP A 284 10.70 -16.91 -7.08
CA ASP A 284 10.05 -16.85 -8.39
C ASP A 284 8.66 -16.20 -8.36
N LEU A 285 8.03 -16.09 -7.19
CA LEU A 285 6.72 -15.44 -7.02
C LEU A 285 6.82 -14.00 -6.48
N HIS A 286 8.01 -13.52 -6.09
CA HIS A 286 8.16 -12.19 -5.46
C HIS A 286 7.84 -11.02 -6.39
N HIS A 287 7.84 -11.25 -7.70
CA HIS A 287 7.41 -10.25 -8.69
C HIS A 287 5.89 -10.15 -8.83
N ILE A 288 5.14 -11.11 -8.27
CA ILE A 288 3.68 -11.08 -8.18
C ILE A 288 3.31 -10.49 -6.82
N ARG A 289 2.29 -9.64 -6.79
CA ARG A 289 1.79 -9.07 -5.54
C ARG A 289 1.28 -10.16 -4.59
N VAL A 290 1.74 -10.12 -3.33
CA VAL A 290 1.31 -11.03 -2.26
C VAL A 290 0.72 -10.24 -1.11
N ILE A 291 -0.49 -10.59 -0.67
CA ILE A 291 -1.09 -10.02 0.54
C ILE A 291 -0.49 -10.68 1.76
N TYR A 292 0.23 -9.91 2.58
CA TYR A 292 0.73 -10.38 3.86
C TYR A 292 -0.20 -10.04 5.02
N TYR A 293 -0.57 -11.02 5.85
CA TYR A 293 -1.36 -10.81 7.07
C TYR A 293 -0.55 -11.15 8.33
N GLU A 294 -0.85 -10.48 9.44
CA GLU A 294 -0.13 -10.64 10.70
C GLU A 294 -1.08 -11.11 11.81
N MET A 295 -0.90 -12.34 12.30
CA MET A 295 -1.81 -12.93 13.30
C MET A 295 -1.72 -12.28 14.69
N SER A 296 -0.72 -11.43 14.94
CA SER A 296 -0.56 -10.68 16.19
C SER A 296 -1.60 -9.56 16.33
N ASP A 297 -2.14 -9.06 15.21
CA ASP A 297 -3.15 -8.01 15.17
C ASP A 297 -4.54 -8.61 15.47
N PRO A 298 -5.24 -8.20 16.54
CA PRO A 298 -6.54 -8.77 16.89
C PRO A 298 -7.63 -8.62 15.81
N PHE A 299 -7.44 -7.71 14.85
CA PHE A 299 -8.36 -7.44 13.74
C PHE A 299 -7.86 -7.97 12.38
N TRP A 300 -6.78 -8.76 12.37
CA TRP A 300 -6.14 -9.25 11.14
C TRP A 300 -7.13 -9.92 10.17
N GLY A 301 -8.11 -10.66 10.70
CA GLY A 301 -9.10 -11.37 9.89
C GLY A 301 -10.00 -10.43 9.08
N ASN A 302 -10.56 -9.40 9.72
CA ASN A 302 -11.39 -8.40 9.03
C ASN A 302 -10.57 -7.60 8.02
N LYS A 303 -9.34 -7.20 8.39
CA LYS A 303 -8.42 -6.54 7.46
C LYS A 303 -8.10 -7.42 6.25
N LEU A 304 -7.89 -8.71 6.47
CA LEU A 304 -7.61 -9.64 5.37
C LEU A 304 -8.83 -9.83 4.47
N ILE A 305 -10.05 -9.88 5.01
CA ILE A 305 -11.29 -9.94 4.21
C ILE A 305 -11.35 -8.75 3.24
N ASP A 306 -11.17 -7.54 3.76
CA ASP A 306 -11.22 -6.31 2.96
C ASP A 306 -10.11 -6.28 1.90
N LYS A 307 -8.87 -6.61 2.29
CA LYS A 307 -7.72 -6.65 1.37
C LYS A 307 -7.91 -7.67 0.25
N VAL A 308 -8.44 -8.86 0.55
CA VAL A 308 -8.69 -9.90 -0.45
C VAL A 308 -9.79 -9.43 -1.41
N ALA A 309 -10.89 -8.86 -0.91
CA ALA A 309 -11.96 -8.34 -1.76
C ALA A 309 -11.45 -7.24 -2.72
N GLU A 310 -10.65 -6.30 -2.22
CA GLU A 310 -10.06 -5.24 -3.03
C GLU A 310 -9.10 -5.77 -4.09
N ASN A 311 -8.25 -6.73 -3.74
CA ASN A 311 -7.29 -7.32 -4.68
C ASN A 311 -7.97 -8.20 -5.73
N ILE A 312 -9.05 -8.91 -5.36
CA ILE A 312 -9.89 -9.62 -6.34
C ILE A 312 -10.43 -8.62 -7.37
N LEU A 313 -11.04 -7.52 -6.94
CA LEU A 313 -11.58 -6.51 -7.84
C LEU A 313 -10.48 -5.84 -8.68
N SER A 314 -9.30 -5.61 -8.09
CA SER A 314 -8.14 -5.08 -8.81
C SER A 314 -7.65 -6.04 -9.89
N ALA A 315 -7.50 -7.33 -9.56
CA ALA A 315 -7.08 -8.38 -10.48
C ALA A 315 -8.09 -8.60 -11.62
N LEU A 316 -9.39 -8.40 -11.36
CA LEU A 316 -10.40 -8.46 -12.42
C LEU A 316 -10.38 -7.24 -13.34
N ARG A 317 -9.95 -6.08 -12.83
CA ARG A 317 -9.84 -4.83 -13.60
C ARG A 317 -8.57 -4.77 -14.43
N ASN A 318 -7.45 -5.22 -13.86
CA ASN A 318 -6.12 -5.25 -14.46
C ASN A 318 -5.54 -6.69 -14.38
N PRO A 319 -6.08 -7.68 -15.13
CA PRO A 319 -5.64 -9.07 -15.04
C PRO A 319 -4.14 -9.26 -15.28
N GLU A 320 -3.56 -8.41 -16.12
CA GLU A 320 -2.16 -8.45 -16.50
C GLU A 320 -1.16 -8.14 -15.36
N GLU A 321 -1.63 -7.59 -14.24
CA GLU A 321 -0.86 -7.38 -12.99
C GLU A 321 -0.93 -8.60 -12.06
N ALA A 322 -1.92 -9.48 -12.26
CA ALA A 322 -2.20 -10.65 -11.43
C ALA A 322 -1.94 -11.99 -12.15
N ILE A 323 -1.52 -11.94 -13.41
CA ILE A 323 -1.14 -13.11 -14.22
C ILE A 323 0.38 -13.24 -14.20
N PHE A 324 0.88 -14.45 -13.94
CA PHE A 324 2.30 -14.76 -14.13
C PHE A 324 2.68 -14.53 -15.60
N ARG A 325 3.56 -13.56 -15.84
CA ARG A 325 4.17 -13.35 -17.17
C ARG A 325 5.41 -14.22 -17.22
N SER A 326 5.42 -15.22 -18.11
CA SER A 326 6.69 -15.64 -18.68
C SER A 326 7.28 -14.39 -19.31
N GLY A 327 8.37 -13.84 -18.77
CA GLY A 327 9.12 -12.79 -19.47
C GLY A 327 9.33 -13.22 -20.92
N ASP A 328 9.48 -12.27 -21.84
CA ASP A 328 9.76 -12.55 -23.26
C ASP A 328 11.00 -13.45 -23.40
N ILE A 329 10.80 -14.75 -23.27
CA ILE A 329 11.74 -15.76 -23.71
C ILE A 329 11.40 -15.88 -25.19
N SER A 330 11.94 -14.93 -25.96
CA SER A 330 12.24 -15.18 -27.36
C SER A 330 13.14 -16.42 -27.38
N ALA A 331 12.53 -17.57 -27.65
CA ALA A 331 13.25 -18.77 -28.06
C ALA A 331 13.84 -18.57 -29.46
#